data_AF-D8F1T7-F1
#
_entry.id   AF-D8F1T7-F1
#
_cell.length_a   1.000
_cell.length_b   1.000
_cell.length_c   1.000
_cell.angle_alpha   90.00
_cell.angle_beta   90.00
_cell.angle_gamma   90.00
#
_symmetry.space_group_name_H-M   'P 1'
#
loop_
_entity.id
_entity.type
_entity.pdbx_description
1 polymer ?
#
loop_
_entity_poly.entity_id
_entity_poly.type
_entity_poly.pdbx_seq_one_letter_code
_entity_poly.pdbx_strand_id
1 'polypeptide(L)'
;MKKTTLEKIFEYASMPVHGTLSRKLRKDIQCQINEGKVYTAATFFLGEEFVRITETEKDKTINTYYDWENIASVRTTANTAG
;
A
#
# COMPACT_ATOMS: atom_id res chain seq x y z
N MET A 1 -14.17 -4.84 0.35
CA MET A 1 -13.94 -5.65 -0.88
C MET A 1 -13.40 -7.02 -0.50
N LYS A 2 -13.35 -8.04 -1.38
CA LYS A 2 -12.72 -9.33 -1.03
C LYS A 2 -11.21 -9.15 -0.82
N LYS A 3 -10.66 -9.68 0.29
CA LYS A 3 -9.22 -9.63 0.62
C LYS A 3 -8.33 -10.04 -0.55
N THR A 4 -8.63 -11.16 -1.21
CA THR A 4 -7.83 -11.66 -2.35
C THR A 4 -7.83 -10.73 -3.56
N THR A 5 -8.85 -9.87 -3.72
CA THR A 5 -8.85 -8.81 -4.73
C THR A 5 -7.94 -7.66 -4.32
N LEU A 6 -8.00 -7.25 -3.05
CA LEU A 6 -7.15 -6.22 -2.48
C LEU A 6 -5.67 -6.59 -2.55
N GLU A 7 -5.32 -7.83 -2.17
CA GLU A 7 -3.96 -8.36 -2.27
C GLU A 7 -3.40 -8.18 -3.68
N LYS A 8 -4.15 -8.58 -4.72
CA LYS A 8 -3.74 -8.42 -6.12
C LYS A 8 -3.53 -6.95 -6.51
N ILE A 9 -4.38 -6.04 -6.02
CA ILE A 9 -4.24 -4.60 -6.27
C ILE A 9 -2.94 -4.08 -5.65
N PHE A 10 -2.69 -4.41 -4.38
CA PHE A 10 -1.47 -3.99 -3.69
C PHE A 10 -0.22 -4.64 -4.30
N GLU A 11 -0.30 -5.90 -4.73
CA GLU A 11 0.78 -6.60 -5.43
C GLU A 11 1.12 -5.96 -6.78
N TYR A 12 0.13 -5.52 -7.53
CA TYR A 12 0.32 -4.78 -8.79
C TYR A 12 1.02 -3.44 -8.55
N ALA A 13 0.55 -2.68 -7.55
CA ALA A 13 1.08 -1.37 -7.20
C ALA A 13 2.51 -1.41 -6.62
N SER A 14 2.96 -2.57 -6.14
CA SER A 14 4.21 -2.72 -5.38
C SER A 14 5.18 -3.74 -5.97
N MET A 15 6.39 -3.79 -5.42
CA MET A 15 7.41 -4.81 -5.70
C MET A 15 7.77 -5.55 -4.41
N PRO A 16 7.98 -6.87 -4.44
CA PRO A 16 8.36 -7.63 -3.25
C PRO A 16 9.73 -7.15 -2.72
N VAL A 17 9.87 -7.10 -1.39
CA VAL A 17 11.15 -6.83 -0.73
C VAL A 17 11.77 -8.18 -0.35
N HIS A 18 12.91 -8.50 -0.97
CA HIS A 18 13.55 -9.81 -0.85
C HIS A 18 13.83 -10.19 0.62
N GLY A 19 13.50 -11.43 0.99
CA GLY A 19 13.67 -11.93 2.36
C GLY A 19 12.62 -11.44 3.37
N THR A 20 11.54 -10.79 2.93
CA THR A 20 10.47 -10.29 3.81
C THR A 20 9.08 -10.59 3.26
N LEU A 21 8.06 -10.47 4.12
CA LEU A 21 6.64 -10.47 3.72
C LEU A 21 6.14 -9.09 3.26
N SER A 22 7.05 -8.12 3.10
CA SER A 22 6.73 -6.75 2.74
C SER A 22 6.95 -6.49 1.26
N ARG A 23 6.29 -5.45 0.76
CA ARG A 23 6.37 -5.00 -0.62
C ARG A 23 6.51 -3.49 -0.64
N LYS A 24 7.39 -2.94 -1.49
CA LYS A 24 7.57 -1.50 -1.62
C LYS A 24 6.73 -0.96 -2.76
N LEU A 25 5.96 0.11 -2.51
CA LEU A 25 5.22 0.82 -3.54
C LEU A 25 6.18 1.23 -4.67
N ARG A 26 5.76 1.01 -5.93
CA ARG A 26 6.59 1.37 -7.09
C ARG A 26 6.85 2.88 -7.10
N LYS A 27 8.04 3.28 -7.56
CA LYS A 27 8.52 4.68 -7.50
C LYS A 27 7.53 5.69 -8.09
N ASP A 28 6.90 5.33 -9.21
CA ASP A 28 6.02 6.23 -9.97
C ASP A 28 4.53 5.96 -9.72
N ILE A 29 4.21 5.20 -8.66
CA ILE A 29 2.83 4.90 -8.25
C ILE A 29 2.57 5.55 -6.89
N GLN A 30 1.42 6.19 -6.76
CA GLN A 30 0.84 6.58 -5.48
C GLN A 30 -0.35 5.68 -5.18
N CYS A 31 -0.64 5.47 -3.90
CA CYS A 31 -1.76 4.66 -3.45
C CYS A 31 -2.60 5.43 -2.44
N GLN A 32 -3.91 5.33 -2.52
CA GLN A 32 -4.84 5.93 -1.58
C GLN A 32 -5.87 4.86 -1.17
N ILE A 33 -6.15 4.76 0.13
CA ILE A 33 -7.14 3.84 0.69
C ILE A 33 -8.29 4.67 1.25
N ASN A 34 -9.54 4.28 0.94
CA ASN A 34 -10.77 4.89 1.45
C ASN A 34 -10.80 6.42 1.31
N GLU A 35 -10.28 6.94 0.19
CA GLU A 35 -10.18 8.38 -0.08
C GLU A 35 -9.41 9.19 0.98
N GLY A 36 -8.62 8.50 1.82
CA GLY A 36 -7.80 9.11 2.87
C GLY A 36 -6.47 9.65 2.35
N LYS A 37 -5.41 9.45 3.13
CA LYS A 37 -4.05 9.90 2.79
C LYS A 37 -3.58 9.28 1.47
N VAL A 38 -2.87 10.08 0.66
CA VAL A 38 -2.12 9.59 -0.50
C VAL A 38 -0.73 9.16 -0.04
N TYR A 39 -0.42 7.89 -0.26
CA TYR A 39 0.85 7.27 0.08
C TYR A 39 1.81 7.32 -1.10
N THR A 40 3.03 7.78 -0.84
CA THR A 40 4.15 7.80 -1.81
C THR A 40 5.36 7.10 -1.22
N ALA A 41 6.05 6.27 -2.01
CA ALA A 41 7.25 5.53 -1.57
C ALA A 41 7.07 4.67 -0.29
N ALA A 42 5.85 4.24 0.02
CA ALA A 42 5.52 3.47 1.20
C ALA A 42 5.87 1.99 1.07
N THR A 43 5.97 1.29 2.21
CA THR A 43 6.09 -0.17 2.27
C THR A 43 4.78 -0.78 2.77
N PHE A 44 4.30 -1.80 2.10
CA PHE A 44 3.10 -2.55 2.45
C PHE A 44 3.48 -3.90 3.05
N PHE A 45 2.82 -4.27 4.14
CA PHE A 45 2.79 -5.63 4.65
C PHE A 45 1.37 -6.17 4.47
N LEU A 46 1.22 -7.22 3.66
CA LEU A 46 -0.06 -7.88 3.41
C LEU A 46 -0.20 -9.02 4.42
N GLY A 47 -0.76 -8.71 5.59
CA GLY A 47 -1.00 -9.68 6.65
C GLY A 47 -2.27 -10.47 6.43
N GLU A 48 -2.50 -11.47 7.28
CA GLU A 48 -3.69 -12.30 7.17
C GLU A 48 -4.97 -11.50 7.48
N GLU A 49 -4.95 -10.69 8.55
CA GLU A 49 -6.12 -9.94 9.03
C GLU A 49 -6.11 -8.46 8.61
N PHE A 50 -4.94 -7.91 8.31
CA PHE A 50 -4.78 -6.49 8.01
C PHE A 50 -3.73 -6.23 6.94
N VAL A 51 -3.82 -5.05 6.32
CA VAL A 51 -2.69 -4.43 5.61
C VAL A 51 -2.08 -3.34 6.48
N ARG A 52 -0.75 -3.34 6.58
CA ARG A 52 -0.01 -2.24 7.19
C ARG A 52 0.73 -1.46 6.13
N ILE A 53 0.59 -0.15 6.18
CA ILE A 53 1.36 0.79 5.37
C ILE A 53 2.37 1.49 6.26
N THR A 54 3.64 1.39 5.90
CA THR A 54 4.76 2.02 6.59
C THR A 54 5.32 3.15 5.72
N GLU A 55 5.41 4.34 6.30
CA GLU A 55 6.01 5.53 5.72
C GLU A 55 7.17 6.03 6.59
N THR A 56 8.09 6.78 5.98
CA THR A 56 9.13 7.50 6.72
C THR A 56 8.97 8.99 6.46
N GLU A 57 8.81 9.77 7.53
CA GLU A 57 8.72 11.23 7.48
C GLU A 57 9.58 11.84 8.57
N LYS A 58 10.58 12.67 8.21
CA LYS A 58 11.41 13.46 9.14
C LYS A 58 11.82 12.68 10.40
N ASP A 59 12.50 11.55 10.19
CA ASP A 59 13.01 10.62 11.21
C ASP A 59 11.96 9.79 11.98
N LYS A 60 10.70 9.83 11.56
CA LYS A 60 9.64 8.97 12.12
C LYS A 60 9.27 7.87 11.15
N THR A 61 9.14 6.66 11.68
CA THR A 61 8.47 5.55 11.00
C THR A 61 7.00 5.57 11.39
N ILE A 62 6.13 5.87 10.43
CA ILE A 62 4.69 5.94 10.62
C ILE A 62 4.07 4.64 10.10
N ASN A 63 3.24 3.98 10.90
CA ASN A 63 2.53 2.77 10.51
C ASN A 63 1.02 3.03 10.57
N THR A 64 0.35 2.86 9.43
CA THR A 64 -1.12 2.87 9.34
C THR A 64 -1.60 1.44 9.14
N TYR A 65 -2.62 1.02 9.88
CA TYR A 65 -3.20 -0.31 9.81
C TYR A 65 -4.62 -0.21 9.27
N TYR A 66 -4.95 -1.08 8.32
CA TYR A 66 -6.28 -1.22 7.78
C TYR A 66 -6.73 -2.66 7.88
N ASP A 67 -7.88 -2.87 8.51
CA ASP A 67 -8.60 -4.12 8.42
C ASP A 67 -9.08 -4.34 6.98
N TRP A 68 -8.94 -5.57 6.45
CA TRP A 68 -9.35 -5.89 5.09
C TRP A 68 -10.83 -5.62 4.80
N GLU A 69 -11.70 -5.86 5.78
CA GLU A 69 -13.15 -5.71 5.65
C GLU A 69 -13.55 -4.24 5.53
N ASN A 70 -12.78 -3.35 6.17
CA ASN A 70 -13.03 -1.92 6.18
C ASN A 70 -12.45 -1.18 4.96
N ILE A 71 -11.77 -1.86 4.05
CA ILE A 71 -11.31 -1.25 2.80
C ILE A 71 -12.45 -1.25 1.77
N ALA A 72 -13.07 -0.09 1.62
CA ALA A 72 -14.13 0.21 0.67
C ALA A 72 -13.57 0.60 -0.71
N SER A 73 -12.44 1.31 -0.77
CA SER A 73 -11.82 1.72 -2.03
C SER A 73 -10.29 1.74 -1.97
N VAL A 74 -9.65 1.43 -3.10
CA VAL A 74 -8.22 1.64 -3.33
C VAL A 74 -8.05 2.37 -4.66
N ARG A 75 -7.31 3.48 -4.65
CA ARG A 75 -6.95 4.23 -5.86
C ARG A 75 -5.44 4.17 -6.03
N THR A 76 -5.00 3.81 -7.23
CA THR A 76 -3.61 3.99 -7.65
C THR A 76 -3.55 5.09 -8.70
N THR A 77 -2.56 5.96 -8.57
CA THR A 77 -2.25 6.97 -9.59
C THR A 77 -0.83 6.72 -10.06
N ALA A 78 -0.64 6.68 -11.36
CA ALA A 78 0.67 6.58 -11.98
C ALA A 78 0.87 7.81 -12.86
N ASN A 79 2.09 8.35 -12.89
CA ASN A 79 2.40 9.37 -13.87
C ASN A 79 2.34 8.73 -15.26
N THR A 80 1.45 9.23 -16.11
CA THR A 80 1.56 8.99 -17.55
C THR A 80 2.82 9.74 -17.98
N ALA A 81 3.78 9.04 -18.60
CA ALA A 81 5.05 9.64 -19.01
C ALA A 81 4.82 11.01 -19.68
N GLY A 82 5.57 12.02 -19.22
CA GLY A 82 5.68 13.30 -19.92
C GLY A 82 6.46 13.15 -21.22
#